data_AF-A0A2G8L2D5-F1
#
_entry.id   AF-A0A2G8L2D5-F1
#
_cell.length_a   1.000
_cell.length_b   1.000
_cell.length_c   1.000
_cell.angle_alpha   90.00
_cell.angle_beta   90.00
_cell.angle_gamma   90.00
#
_symmetry.space_group_name_H-M   'P 1'
#
loop_
_entity.id
_entity.type
_entity.pdbx_description
1 polymer ?
#
loop_
_entity_poly.entity_id
_entity_poly.type
_entity_poly.pdbx_seq_one_letter_code
_entity_poly.pdbx_strand_id
1 'polypeptide(L)'
;KQLCKCPSSGQEDVNKAVQSAREAFKSWSQLSGLERGRLLQKAALKLRERQEEFARMESVDQGKPLWESRFDIETVIDGLEYFAGLAPSITGLSLVFAISRSQ
;
A
#
# COMPACT_ATOMS: atom_id res chain seq x y z
N LYS A 1 21.32 11.22 20.50
CA LYS A 1 22.28 10.48 19.66
C LYS A 1 21.79 10.59 18.23
N GLN A 2 22.61 11.06 17.28
CA GLN A 2 22.18 11.15 15.88
C GLN A 2 22.08 9.74 15.27
N LEU A 3 20.95 9.38 14.67
CA LEU A 3 20.71 8.05 14.08
C LEU A 3 21.28 7.96 12.66
N CYS A 4 20.95 8.92 11.81
CA CYS A 4 21.46 9.03 10.45
C CYS A 4 21.37 10.48 9.94
N LYS A 5 21.76 10.71 8.69
CA LYS A 5 21.48 11.95 7.95
C LYS A 5 20.47 11.62 6.85
N CYS A 6 19.36 12.34 6.80
CA CYS A 6 18.34 12.20 5.77
C CYS A 6 18.40 13.40 4.81
N PRO A 7 18.16 13.22 3.50
CA PRO A 7 18.04 14.33 2.58
C PRO A 7 16.84 15.20 2.94
N SER A 8 16.98 16.52 2.81
CA SER A 8 15.87 17.47 2.87
C SER A 8 15.39 17.74 1.45
N SER A 9 14.34 17.04 1.04
CA SER A 9 13.83 17.08 -0.33
C SER A 9 13.16 18.42 -0.64
N GLY A 10 13.43 18.96 -1.84
CA GLY A 10 12.87 20.23 -2.32
C GLY A 10 11.83 20.06 -3.43
N GLN A 11 11.40 21.18 -4.01
CA GLN A 11 10.40 21.20 -5.09
C GLN A 11 10.76 20.31 -6.28
N GLU A 12 12.04 20.23 -6.64
CA GLU A 12 12.50 19.41 -7.76
C GLU A 12 12.34 17.91 -7.49
N ASP A 13 12.64 17.45 -6.28
CA ASP A 13 12.47 16.05 -5.88
C ASP A 13 10.99 15.65 -5.90
N VAL A 14 10.11 16.55 -5.44
CA VAL A 14 8.66 16.35 -5.50
C VAL A 14 8.20 16.23 -6.96
N ASN A 15 8.67 17.11 -7.85
CA ASN A 15 8.32 17.05 -9.28
C ASN A 15 8.76 15.71 -9.91
N LYS A 16 9.96 15.24 -9.58
CA LYS A 16 10.47 13.92 -10.03
C LYS A 16 9.62 12.77 -9.50
N ALA A 17 9.26 12.78 -8.22
CA ALA A 17 8.43 11.75 -7.61
C ALA A 17 7.03 11.69 -8.26
N VAL A 18 6.40 12.85 -8.50
CA VAL A 18 5.09 12.94 -9.16
C VAL A 18 5.16 12.42 -10.60
N GLN A 19 6.21 12.79 -11.35
CA GLN A 19 6.39 12.29 -12.71
C GLN A 19 6.53 10.76 -12.73
N SER A 20 7.39 10.21 -11.87
CA SER A 20 7.56 8.76 -11.75
C SER A 20 6.26 8.05 -11.39
N ALA A 21 5.47 8.60 -10.46
CA ALA A 21 4.18 8.02 -10.07
C ALA A 21 3.18 8.03 -11.24
N ARG A 22 3.13 9.12 -12.02
CA ARG A 22 2.26 9.22 -13.21
C ARG A 22 2.66 8.22 -14.29
N GLU A 23 3.96 7.99 -14.49
CA GLU A 23 4.45 7.01 -15.45
C GLU A 23 4.12 5.58 -15.02
N ALA A 24 4.38 5.23 -13.75
CA ALA A 24 4.05 3.92 -13.19
C ALA A 24 2.54 3.64 -13.21
N PHE A 25 1.71 4.67 -13.01
CA PHE A 25 0.25 4.51 -13.03
C PHE A 25 -0.26 3.98 -14.36
N LYS A 26 0.37 4.34 -15.49
CA LYS A 26 -0.05 3.92 -16.84
C LYS A 26 -0.08 2.39 -16.99
N SER A 27 0.89 1.68 -16.42
CA SER A 27 0.94 0.21 -16.45
C SER A 27 0.23 -0.40 -15.26
N TRP A 28 0.36 0.19 -14.07
CA TRP A 28 -0.29 -0.30 -12.85
C TRP A 28 -1.82 -0.32 -12.96
N SER A 29 -2.42 0.71 -13.55
CA SER A 29 -3.88 0.82 -13.69
C SER A 29 -4.48 -0.24 -14.62
N GLN A 30 -3.67 -0.81 -15.52
CA GLN A 30 -4.10 -1.84 -16.47
C GLN A 30 -4.08 -3.25 -15.87
N LEU A 31 -3.42 -3.43 -14.73
CA LEU A 31 -3.44 -4.72 -14.02
C LEU A 31 -4.85 -5.03 -13.54
N SER A 32 -5.25 -6.30 -13.61
CA SER A 32 -6.48 -6.77 -13.00
C SER A 32 -6.43 -6.63 -11.46
N GLY A 33 -7.60 -6.62 -10.81
CA GLY A 33 -7.68 -6.63 -9.35
C GLY A 33 -6.94 -7.83 -8.73
N LEU A 34 -6.93 -8.98 -9.40
CA LEU A 34 -6.19 -10.18 -8.99
C LEU A 34 -4.67 -9.97 -9.05
N GLU A 35 -4.15 -9.37 -10.13
CA GLU A 35 -2.71 -9.10 -10.25
C GLU A 35 -2.23 -8.09 -9.21
N ARG A 36 -3.00 -7.00 -8.99
CA ARG A 36 -2.69 -6.04 -7.92
C ARG A 36 -2.72 -6.69 -6.55
N GLY A 37 -3.73 -7.51 -6.27
CA GLY A 37 -3.82 -8.27 -5.03
C GLY A 37 -2.60 -9.17 -4.80
N ARG A 38 -2.14 -9.89 -5.83
CA ARG A 38 -0.91 -10.71 -5.74
C ARG A 38 0.34 -9.88 -5.44
N LEU A 39 0.44 -8.66 -5.97
CA LEU A 39 1.58 -7.78 -5.70
C LEU A 39 1.56 -7.27 -4.25
N LEU A 40 0.38 -6.92 -3.73
CA LEU A 40 0.22 -6.53 -2.33
C LEU A 40 0.51 -7.69 -1.37
N GLN A 41 0.06 -8.91 -1.68
CA GLN A 41 0.40 -10.11 -0.90
C GLN A 41 1.92 -10.36 -0.86
N LYS A 42 2.62 -10.16 -1.98
CA LYS A 42 4.10 -10.28 -2.02
C LYS A 42 4.77 -9.22 -1.15
N ALA A 43 4.23 -8.00 -1.09
CA ALA A 43 4.75 -6.95 -0.22
C ALA A 43 4.54 -7.29 1.26
N ALA A 44 3.36 -7.79 1.62
CA ALA A 44 3.04 -8.27 2.97
C ALA A 44 4.00 -9.39 3.41
N LEU A 45 4.23 -10.39 2.54
CA LEU A 45 5.17 -11.48 2.81
C LEU A 45 6.59 -10.97 3.08
N LYS A 46 7.10 -10.06 2.25
CA LYS A 46 8.44 -9.46 2.42
C LYS A 46 8.57 -8.66 3.73
N LEU A 47 7.51 -7.98 4.15
CA LEU A 47 7.49 -7.29 5.44
C LEU A 47 7.46 -8.29 6.60
N ARG A 48 6.67 -9.36 6.49
CA ARG A 48 6.58 -10.42 7.50
C ARG A 48 7.93 -11.14 7.70
N GLU A 49 8.65 -11.43 6.62
CA GLU A 49 10.01 -11.99 6.65
C GLU A 49 11.01 -11.11 7.43
N ARG A 50 10.76 -9.79 7.50
CA ARG A 50 11.66 -8.79 8.11
C ARG A 50 11.01 -8.02 9.26
N GLN A 51 9.92 -8.53 9.82
CA GLN A 51 9.09 -7.79 10.78
C GLN A 51 9.88 -7.28 11.98
N GLU A 52 10.73 -8.13 12.55
CA GLU A 52 11.55 -7.78 13.72
C GLU A 52 12.61 -6.71 13.38
N GLU A 53 13.15 -6.70 12.16
CA GLU A 53 14.09 -5.68 11.69
C GLU A 53 13.40 -4.32 11.63
N PHE A 54 12.22 -4.25 10.99
CA PHE A 54 11.43 -3.03 10.91
C PHE A 54 10.95 -2.55 12.27
N ALA A 55 10.50 -3.44 13.15
CA ALA A 55 10.06 -3.07 14.50
C ALA A 55 11.19 -2.47 15.34
N ARG A 56 12.43 -2.98 15.20
CA ARG A 56 13.59 -2.39 15.88
C ARG A 56 13.95 -1.02 15.33
N MET A 57 13.90 -0.84 14.01
CA MET A 57 14.13 0.47 13.38
C MET A 57 13.09 1.49 13.84
N GLU A 58 11.81 1.11 13.83
CA GLU A 58 10.69 1.96 14.27
C GLU A 58 10.80 2.34 15.76
N SER A 59 11.17 1.39 16.63
CA SER A 59 11.41 1.65 18.05
C SER A 59 12.56 2.62 18.28
N VAL A 60 13.64 2.51 17.49
CA VAL A 60 14.79 3.42 17.57
C VAL A 60 14.44 4.82 17.05
N ASP A 61 13.65 4.91 15.98
CA ASP A 61 13.29 6.19 15.35
C ASP A 61 12.27 6.99 16.18
N GLN A 62 11.24 6.33 16.69
CA GLN A 62 10.16 6.98 17.45
C GLN A 62 10.38 6.97 18.97
N GLY A 63 11.26 6.10 19.47
CA GLY A 63 11.49 5.92 20.92
C GLY A 63 10.41 5.12 21.65
N LYS A 64 9.45 4.51 20.93
CA LYS A 64 8.39 3.68 21.52
C LYS A 64 8.93 2.30 21.93
N PRO A 65 8.32 1.61 22.91
CA PRO A 65 8.70 0.25 23.28
C PRO A 65 8.64 -0.72 22.09
N LEU A 66 9.57 -1.68 22.05
CA LEU A 66 9.68 -2.64 20.93
C LEU A 66 8.40 -3.45 20.69
N TRP A 67 7.65 -3.78 21.74
CA TRP A 67 6.39 -4.51 21.59
C TRP A 67 5.32 -3.70 20.85
N GLU A 68 5.27 -2.38 21.05
CA GLU A 68 4.36 -1.48 20.35
C GLU A 68 4.79 -1.34 18.88
N SER A 69 6.09 -1.20 18.62
CA SER A 69 6.61 -1.20 17.24
C SER A 69 6.32 -2.49 16.49
N ARG A 70 6.35 -3.66 17.16
CA ARG A 70 5.95 -4.93 16.53
C ARG A 70 4.50 -4.92 16.10
N PHE A 71 3.62 -4.35 16.92
CA PHE A 71 2.20 -4.21 16.62
C PHE A 71 1.96 -3.25 15.46
N ASP A 72 2.73 -2.16 15.35
CA ASP A 72 2.64 -1.25 14.20
C ASP A 72 2.99 -1.97 12.89
N ILE A 73 4.08 -2.74 12.87
CA ILE A 73 4.48 -3.48 11.67
C ILE A 73 3.47 -4.57 11.33
N GLU A 74 2.91 -5.26 12.33
CA GLU A 74 1.83 -6.23 12.14
C GLU A 74 0.60 -5.57 11.51
N THR A 75 0.19 -4.41 12.01
CA THR A 75 -0.94 -3.63 11.45
C THR A 75 -0.70 -3.25 9.99
N VAL A 76 0.52 -2.90 9.61
CA VAL A 76 0.87 -2.60 8.21
C VAL A 76 0.76 -3.85 7.33
N ILE A 77 1.23 -5.01 7.82
CA ILE A 77 1.12 -6.29 7.10
C ILE A 77 -0.35 -6.65 6.90
N ASP A 78 -1.16 -6.57 7.95
CA ASP A 78 -2.59 -6.88 7.90
C ASP A 78 -3.33 -5.95 6.94
N GLY A 79 -3.00 -4.66 6.94
CA GLY A 79 -3.54 -3.70 5.98
C GLY A 79 -3.25 -4.10 4.54
N LEU A 80 -2.02 -4.52 4.24
CA LEU A 80 -1.65 -5.01 2.90
C LEU A 80 -2.42 -6.27 2.52
N GLU A 81 -2.54 -7.24 3.44
CA GLU A 81 -3.27 -8.50 3.21
C GLU A 81 -4.77 -8.23 2.99
N TYR A 82 -5.36 -7.33 3.78
CA TYR A 82 -6.75 -6.91 3.66
C TYR A 82 -7.04 -6.28 2.28
N PHE A 83 -6.28 -5.25 1.89
CA PHE A 83 -6.50 -4.60 0.60
C PHE A 83 -6.14 -5.50 -0.58
N ALA A 84 -5.20 -6.44 -0.40
CA ALA A 84 -4.93 -7.45 -1.41
C ALA A 84 -6.14 -8.37 -1.67
N GLY A 85 -6.83 -8.77 -0.60
CA GLY A 85 -8.07 -9.56 -0.70
C GLY A 85 -9.24 -8.78 -1.27
N LEU A 86 -9.30 -7.47 -1.00
CA LEU A 86 -10.34 -6.57 -1.52
C LEU A 86 -10.12 -6.20 -3.00
N ALA A 87 -8.87 -6.11 -3.46
CA ALA A 87 -8.55 -5.69 -4.84
C ALA A 87 -9.32 -6.41 -5.96
N PRO A 88 -9.54 -7.74 -5.94
CA PRO A 88 -10.33 -8.44 -6.95
C PRO A 88 -11.85 -8.35 -6.76
N SER A 89 -12.35 -7.91 -5.60
CA SER A 89 -13.80 -7.83 -5.33
C SER A 89 -14.43 -6.50 -5.73
N ILE A 90 -13.63 -5.54 -6.22
CA ILE A 90 -14.11 -4.26 -6.75
C ILE A 90 -14.91 -4.52 -8.02
N THR A 91 -16.23 -4.29 -7.97
CA THR A 91 -17.16 -4.47 -9.09
C THR A 91 -18.00 -3.22 -9.32
N GLY A 92 -18.52 -3.08 -10.55
CA GLY A 92 -19.49 -2.05 -10.90
C GLY A 92 -20.94 -2.52 -10.68
N LEU A 93 -21.88 -1.58 -10.73
CA LEU A 93 -23.31 -1.87 -10.72
C LEU A 93 -23.86 -1.88 -12.16
N SER A 94 -24.57 -2.95 -12.52
CA SER A 94 -25.32 -3.02 -13.78
C SER A 94 -26.77 -2.63 -13.51
N LEU A 95 -27.19 -1.46 -14.01
CA LEU A 95 -28.58 -1.01 -13.93
C LEU A 95 -29.34 -1.45 -15.20
N VAL A 96 -30.35 -2.30 -15.04
CA VAL A 96 -31.28 -2.64 -16.13
C VAL A 96 -32.46 -1.67 -16.06
N PHE A 97 -32.53 -0.72 -16.99
CA PHE A 97 -33.75 0.05 -17.20
C PHE A 97 -34.74 -0.83 -17.97
N ALA A 98 -35.69 -1.42 -17.24
CA ALA A 98 -36.86 -1.99 -17.86
C ALA A 98 -37.67 -0.83 -18.47
N ILE A 99 -37.63 -0.70 -19.79
CA ILE A 99 -38.58 0.16 -20.51
C ILE A 99 -39.95 -0.50 -20.32
N SER A 100 -40.66 -0.04 -19.30
CA SER A 100 -42.08 -0.31 -19.12
C SER A 100 -42.80 0.15 -20.38
N ARG A 101 -43.15 -0.80 -21.26
CA ARG A 101 -44.17 -0.55 -22.29
C ARG A 101 -45.51 -0.58 -21.56
N SER A 102 -46.09 0.59 -21.32
CA SER A 102 -47.50 0.72 -20.98
C SER A 102 -48.32 0.07 -22.09
N GLN A 103 -49.04 -1.00 -21.77
CA GLN A 103 -50.24 -1.36 -22.50
C GLN A 103 -51.38 -0.47 -22.05
#